data_AF-A0A6J4RLG6-F1
#
_entry.id   AF-A0A6J4RLG6-F1
#
_cell.length_a   1.000
_cell.length_b   1.000
_cell.length_c   1.000
_cell.angle_alpha   90.00
_cell.angle_beta   90.00
_cell.angle_gamma   90.00
#
_symmetry.space_group_name_H-M   'P 1'
#
loop_
_entity.id
_entity.type
_entity.pdbx_description
1 polymer ?
#
loop_
_entity_poly.entity_id
_entity_poly.type
_entity_poly.pdbx_seq_one_letter_code
_entity_poly.pdbx_strand_id
1 'polypeptide(L)' 'TVRPDKPVITLEQLRPYYQGVYFATVSMKKKLAEEGLEGGSLARRLEGYRELVAEYNEAIKETAEAKGR' A
#
# COMPACT_ATOMS: atom_id res chain seq x y z
N THR A 1 12.42 11.27 17.00
CA THR A 1 12.05 12.70 16.87
C THR A 1 11.55 12.95 15.46
N VAL A 2 10.39 13.61 15.33
CA VAL A 2 9.82 14.00 14.03
C VAL A 2 10.78 15.02 13.39
N ARG A 3 11.14 14.84 12.11
CA ARG A 3 12.08 15.71 11.38
C ARG A 3 11.42 17.07 11.13
N PRO A 4 11.77 18.14 11.87
CA PRO A 4 11.08 19.43 11.80
C PRO A 4 11.31 20.16 10.46
N ASP A 5 12.34 19.77 9.75
CA ASP A 5 12.77 20.23 8.42
C ASP A 5 11.94 19.65 7.26
N LYS A 6 11.07 18.66 7.52
CA LYS A 6 10.20 18.06 6.50
C LYS A 6 8.74 18.41 6.76
N PRO A 7 7.96 18.80 5.73
CA PRO A 7 6.52 18.94 5.87
C PRO A 7 5.91 17.65 6.42
N VAL A 8 5.07 17.78 7.45
CA VAL A 8 4.31 16.65 7.97
C VAL A 8 3.30 16.25 6.90
N ILE A 9 3.43 15.05 6.34
CA ILE A 9 2.44 14.50 5.41
C ILE A 9 1.16 14.24 6.19
N THR A 10 0.03 14.78 5.74
CA THR A 10 -1.27 14.53 6.38
C THR A 10 -1.76 13.11 6.07
N LEU A 11 -2.71 12.61 6.86
CA LEU A 11 -3.32 11.31 6.60
C LEU A 11 -3.99 11.26 5.22
N GLU A 12 -4.66 12.35 4.79
CA GLU A 12 -5.25 12.39 3.45
C GLU A 12 -4.18 12.35 2.35
N GLN A 13 -3.02 12.96 2.60
CA GLN A 13 -1.90 12.92 1.66
C GLN A 13 -1.23 11.55 1.61
N LEU A 14 -1.27 10.73 2.67
CA LEU A 14 -0.72 9.37 2.67
C LEU A 14 -1.56 8.39 1.85
N ARG A 15 -2.89 8.53 1.86
CA ARG A 15 -3.82 7.61 1.17
C ARG A 15 -3.48 7.37 -0.31
N PRO A 16 -3.27 8.40 -1.17
CA PRO A 16 -2.96 8.17 -2.58
C PRO A 16 -1.63 7.44 -2.80
N TYR A 17 -0.63 7.61 -1.92
CA TYR A 17 0.64 6.87 -2.03
C TYR A 17 0.42 5.36 -1.83
N TYR A 18 -0.29 4.97 -0.77
CA TYR A 18 -0.56 3.56 -0.49
C TYR A 18 -1.55 2.95 -1.49
N GLN A 19 -2.51 3.71 -2.00
CA GLN A 19 -3.38 3.26 -3.09
C GLN A 19 -2.59 3.00 -4.38
N GLY A 20 -1.67 3.89 -4.75
CA GLY A 20 -0.80 3.71 -5.92
C GLY A 20 0.04 2.44 -5.83
N VAL A 21 0.63 2.17 -4.67
CA VAL A 21 1.40 0.93 -4.44
C VAL A 21 0.48 -0.30 -4.52
N TYR A 22 -0.73 -0.24 -3.94
CA TYR A 22 -1.68 -1.33 -4.03
C TYR A 22 -2.01 -1.67 -5.50
N PHE A 23 -2.36 -0.68 -6.33
CA PHE A 23 -2.65 -0.93 -7.74
C PHE A 23 -1.43 -1.45 -8.51
N ALA A 24 -0.23 -0.95 -8.23
CA ALA A 24 1.00 -1.46 -8.84
C ALA A 24 1.20 -2.96 -8.52
N THR A 25 0.94 -3.39 -7.29
CA THR A 25 1.01 -4.83 -6.94
C THR A 25 -0.05 -5.66 -7.67
N VAL A 26 -1.27 -5.16 -7.85
CA VAL A 26 -2.31 -5.85 -8.63
C VAL A 26 -1.90 -6.00 -10.10
N SER A 27 -1.42 -4.92 -10.73
CA SER A 27 -0.95 -4.96 -12.12
C SER A 27 0.22 -5.91 -12.30
N MET A 28 1.17 -5.92 -11.38
CA MET A 28 2.32 -6.82 -11.44
C MET A 28 1.90 -8.28 -11.27
N LYS A 29 0.94 -8.58 -10.39
CA LYS A 29 0.40 -9.94 -10.22
C LYS A 29 -0.19 -10.46 -11.52
N LYS A 30 -0.97 -9.62 -12.21
CA LYS A 30 -1.54 -9.95 -13.52
C LYS A 30 -0.45 -10.27 -14.55
N LYS A 31 0.59 -9.44 -14.62
CA LYS A 31 1.73 -9.66 -15.54
C LYS A 31 2.47 -10.97 -15.24
N LEU A 32 2.69 -11.29 -13.96
CA LEU A 32 3.32 -12.56 -13.59
C LEU A 32 2.48 -13.77 -14.01
N ALA A 33 1.15 -13.68 -13.94
CA ALA A 33 0.26 -14.72 -14.45
C ALA A 33 0.35 -14.86 -15.97
N GLU A 34 0.37 -13.74 -16.72
CA GLU A 34 0.55 -13.73 -18.18
C GLU A 34 1.89 -14.35 -18.62
N GLU A 35 2.93 -14.21 -17.79
CA GLU A 35 4.26 -14.80 -18.02
C GLU A 35 4.39 -16.24 -17.47
N GLY A 36 3.34 -16.84 -16.89
CA GLY A 36 3.37 -18.19 -16.32
C GLY A 36 4.21 -18.32 -15.04
N LEU A 37 4.46 -17.20 -14.35
CA LEU A 37 5.25 -17.09 -13.12
C LEU A 37 4.38 -17.07 -11.86
N GLU A 38 3.10 -17.39 -11.99
CA GLU A 38 2.16 -17.52 -10.88
C GLU A 38 2.58 -18.65 -9.93
N GLY A 39 2.79 -18.32 -8.65
CA GLY A 39 3.23 -19.28 -7.62
C GLY A 39 4.74 -19.30 -7.33
N GLY A 40 5.55 -18.59 -8.12
CA GLY A 40 6.98 -18.38 -7.84
C GLY A 40 7.22 -17.57 -6.55
N SER A 41 8.47 -17.57 -6.06
CA SER A 41 8.87 -16.79 -4.88
C SER A 41 8.57 -15.30 -5.04
N LEU A 42 8.68 -14.78 -6.26
CA LEU A 42 8.33 -13.40 -6.61
C LEU A 42 6.83 -13.13 -6.45
N ALA A 43 5.97 -14.00 -6.97
CA ALA A 43 4.51 -13.86 -6.84
C ALA A 43 4.06 -13.89 -5.37
N ARG A 44 4.67 -14.78 -4.55
CA ARG A 44 4.38 -14.85 -3.11
C ARG A 44 4.83 -13.59 -2.36
N ARG A 45 6.00 -13.06 -2.68
CA ARG A 45 6.50 -11.81 -2.08
C ARG A 45 5.65 -10.60 -2.46
N LEU A 46 5.18 -10.58 -3.71
CA LEU A 46 4.27 -9.55 -4.20
C LEU A 46 2.94 -9.57 -3.44
N GLU A 47 2.39 -10.76 -3.19
CA GLU A 47 1.16 -10.92 -2.41
C GLU A 47 1.32 -10.39 -0.98
N GLY A 48 2.40 -10.75 -0.28
CA GLY A 48 2.67 -10.23 1.07
C GLY A 48 2.84 -8.70 1.11
N TYR A 49 3.44 -8.11 0.07
CA TYR A 49 3.49 -6.64 -0.03
C TYR A 49 2.10 -6.02 -0.27
N ARG A 50 1.24 -6.66 -1.07
CA ARG A 50 -0.13 -6.20 -1.31
C ARG A 50 -0.94 -6.21 -0.02
N GLU A 51 -0.86 -7.28 0.77
CA GLU A 51 -1.55 -7.43 2.05
C GLU A 51 -1.11 -6.35 3.05
N LEU A 52 0.20 -6.16 3.23
CA LEU A 52 0.75 -5.11 4.09
C LEU A 52 0.25 -3.71 3.70
N VAL A 53 0.20 -3.40 2.40
CA VAL A 53 -0.29 -2.11 1.90
C VAL A 53 -1.79 -1.95 2.09
N ALA A 54 -2.57 -3.03 2.01
CA ALA A 54 -3.99 -3.01 2.32
C ALA A 54 -4.23 -2.68 3.80
N GLU A 55 -3.48 -3.29 4.72
CA GLU A 55 -3.54 -2.99 6.15
C GLU A 55 -3.21 -1.53 6.46
N TYR A 56 -2.16 -0.97 5.83
CA TYR A 56 -1.84 0.45 5.99
C TYR A 56 -2.96 1.38 5.50
N ASN A 57 -3.61 1.05 4.37
CA ASN A 57 -4.73 1.83 3.86
C ASN A 57 -5.92 1.84 4.84
N GLU A 58 -6.25 0.69 5.43
CA GLU A 58 -7.31 0.59 6.44
C GLU A 58 -6.93 1.38 7.71
N ALA A 59 -5.70 1.24 8.22
CA ALA A 59 -5.25 2.00 9.39
C ALA A 59 -5.32 3.52 9.16
N ILE A 60 -4.96 4.01 7.97
CA ILE A 60 -5.10 5.43 7.61
C ILE A 60 -6.57 5.85 7.63
N LYS A 61 -7.47 5.01 7.10
CA LYS A 61 -8.91 5.26 7.08
C LYS A 61 -9.49 5.31 8.50
N GLU A 62 -9.22 4.31 9.33
CA GLU A 62 -9.66 4.27 10.73
C GLU A 62 -9.15 5.49 11.52
N THR A 63 -7.89 5.88 11.32
CA THR A 63 -7.31 7.06 11.98
C THR A 63 -7.98 8.36 11.53
N ALA A 64 -8.31 8.49 10.24
CA ALA A 64 -9.02 9.64 9.71
C ALA A 64 -10.45 9.73 10.29
N GLU A 65 -11.15 8.60 10.40
CA GLU A 65 -12.49 8.52 11.01
C GLU A 65 -12.46 8.85 12.51
N ALA A 66 -11.45 8.38 13.24
CA ALA A 66 -11.29 8.69 14.66
C ALA A 66 -11.00 10.17 14.93
N LYS A 67 -10.26 10.86 14.04
CA LYS A 67 -10.01 12.30 14.13
C LYS A 67 -11.22 13.17 13.78
N GLY A 68 -12.18 12.63 13.03
CA GLY A 68 -13.41 13.33 12.65
C GLY A 68 -14.50 13.31 13.71
N ARG A 69 -14.28 12.65 14.86
CA ARG A 69 -15.13 12.68 16.06
C ARG A 69 -14.63 13.68 17.09
#